data_AF-A0A7W1QK16-F1
#
_entry.id   AF-A0A7W1QK16-F1
#
_cell.length_a   1.000
_cell.length_b   1.000
_cell.length_c   1.000
_cell.angle_alpha   90.00
_cell.angle_beta   90.00
_cell.angle_gamma   90.00
#
_symmetry.space_group_name_H-M   'P 1'
#
loop_
_entity.id
_entity.type
_entity.pdbx_description
1 polymer ?
#
loop_
_entity_poly.entity_id
_entity_poly.type
_entity_poly.pdbx_seq_one_letter_code
_entity_poly.pdbx_strand_id
1 'polypeptide(L)'
;MKFPGLNLMSWLPANEIAVDLGTANTLIYVKGEGIVLNEPSVVAIEKATGKIKGIGLEAKRMLGRTPDGILAVRPLKDGVIADFDVTEKMLRYFLKTIIDKHVFRVKPKVIVCVPSGITEVERRAVRDSAETAGAKQVLMVAEPMAAAIGVGLPVETPTGNMVIDIGGGTTEIAVIALSGIVSDTSIRTGGDELDQAIVQFMRKNYNLLVGEPTAEAIKIKIGSAAPTGDEREMEVKGRDLVSGIPKTVRVHSTEIREAIQEPIQQIVDAVRRALEITPP
;
A
#
# COMPACT_ATOMS: atom_id res chain seq x y z
N MET A 1 20.83 -0.06 -42.02
CA MET A 1 21.06 0.78 -40.82
C MET A 1 19.72 0.85 -40.06
N LYS A 2 19.54 0.05 -39.00
CA LYS A 2 18.30 0.07 -38.21
C LYS A 2 18.38 1.27 -37.27
N PHE A 3 17.53 2.28 -37.49
CA PHE A 3 17.32 3.32 -36.48
C PHE A 3 16.74 2.65 -35.23
N PRO A 4 17.30 2.88 -34.02
CA PRO A 4 16.68 2.38 -32.80
C PRO A 4 15.29 3.00 -32.71
N GLY A 5 14.27 2.16 -32.56
CA GLY A 5 12.87 2.57 -32.57
C GLY A 5 12.62 3.67 -31.56
N LEU A 6 12.38 4.89 -32.06
CA LEU A 6 12.00 6.02 -31.26
C LEU A 6 10.57 5.75 -30.78
N ASN A 7 10.40 5.47 -29.48
CA ASN A 7 9.07 5.23 -28.93
C ASN A 7 8.27 6.54 -29.05
N LEU A 8 7.24 6.56 -29.91
CA LEU A 8 6.43 7.74 -30.22
C LEU A 8 5.85 8.39 -28.94
N MET A 9 5.63 7.60 -27.89
CA MET A 9 5.21 8.07 -26.56
C MET A 9 6.19 9.02 -25.89
N SER A 10 7.52 8.84 -26.06
CA SER A 10 8.53 9.69 -25.40
C SER A 10 8.49 11.17 -25.84
N TRP A 11 7.82 11.46 -26.95
CA TRP A 11 7.61 12.81 -27.47
C TRP A 11 6.39 13.52 -26.87
N LEU A 12 5.46 12.78 -26.27
CA LEU A 12 4.34 13.38 -25.54
C LEU A 12 4.76 13.64 -24.09
N PRO A 13 4.43 14.79 -23.48
CA PRO A 13 4.73 15.00 -22.08
C PRO A 13 3.84 14.13 -21.18
N ALA A 14 4.41 13.55 -20.12
CA ALA A 14 3.64 12.97 -19.01
C ALA A 14 2.95 14.09 -18.20
N ASN A 15 1.82 14.59 -18.71
CA ASN A 15 1.15 15.78 -18.18
C ASN A 15 -0.11 15.45 -17.35
N GLU A 16 -0.66 14.25 -17.50
CA GLU A 16 -1.83 13.78 -16.75
C GLU A 16 -1.49 12.46 -16.07
N ILE A 17 -1.35 12.52 -14.74
CA ILE A 17 -0.83 11.44 -13.91
C ILE A 17 -1.88 11.10 -12.85
N ALA A 18 -2.10 9.81 -12.59
CA ALA A 18 -2.82 9.34 -11.42
C ALA A 18 -1.85 8.61 -10.49
N VAL A 19 -1.95 8.88 -9.19
CA VAL A 19 -1.11 8.30 -8.15
C VAL A 19 -2.01 7.61 -7.14
N ASP A 20 -1.80 6.31 -6.98
CA ASP A 20 -2.25 5.58 -5.81
C ASP A 20 -1.12 5.63 -4.79
N LEU A 21 -1.33 6.40 -3.72
CA LEU A 21 -0.35 6.61 -2.64
C LEU A 21 -0.64 5.64 -1.49
N GLY A 22 -0.56 4.35 -1.79
CA GLY A 22 -0.92 3.29 -0.85
C GLY A 22 0.11 3.11 0.28
N THR A 23 -0.38 2.65 1.43
CA THR A 23 0.42 2.38 2.64
C THR A 23 1.55 1.37 2.38
N ALA A 24 1.33 0.38 1.50
CA ALA A 24 2.30 -0.68 1.19
C ALA A 24 3.02 -0.44 -0.14
N ASN A 25 2.31 -0.01 -1.18
CA ASN A 25 2.85 0.22 -2.52
C ASN A 25 2.32 1.54 -3.07
N THR A 26 3.14 2.20 -3.89
CA THR A 26 2.76 3.37 -4.68
C THR A 26 2.67 2.93 -6.14
N LEU A 27 1.55 3.23 -6.78
CA LEU A 27 1.36 3.01 -8.21
C LEU A 27 1.18 4.35 -8.92
N ILE A 28 1.79 4.48 -10.11
CA ILE A 28 1.61 5.67 -10.94
C ILE A 28 1.18 5.27 -12.33
N TYR A 29 0.06 5.86 -12.75
CA TYR A 29 -0.50 5.76 -14.09
C TYR A 29 -0.28 7.07 -14.84
N VAL A 30 0.16 6.98 -16.10
CA VAL A 30 0.24 8.12 -17.01
C VAL A 30 -0.76 7.92 -18.14
N LYS A 31 -1.58 8.95 -18.41
CA LYS A 31 -2.60 8.89 -19.45
C LYS A 31 -1.98 8.57 -20.80
N GLY A 32 -2.49 7.51 -21.42
CA GLY A 32 -2.00 6.98 -22.69
C GLY A 32 -0.94 5.91 -22.55
N GLU A 33 -0.13 5.91 -21.47
CA GLU A 33 0.94 4.92 -21.23
C GLU A 33 0.51 3.75 -20.34
N GLY A 34 -0.47 3.95 -19.46
CA GLY A 34 -0.85 2.93 -18.49
C GLY A 34 -0.13 3.08 -17.16
N ILE A 35 -0.03 1.98 -16.41
CA ILE A 35 0.73 1.91 -15.15
C ILE A 35 2.23 1.87 -15.50
N VAL A 36 2.94 2.93 -15.17
CA VAL A 36 4.38 3.10 -15.46
C VAL A 36 5.28 2.87 -14.24
N LEU A 37 4.68 2.79 -13.05
CA LEU A 37 5.37 2.56 -11.79
C LEU A 37 4.50 1.72 -10.85
N ASN A 38 5.13 0.74 -10.20
CA ASN A 38 4.57 -0.04 -9.10
C ASN A 38 5.74 -0.40 -8.17
N GLU A 39 5.91 0.36 -7.11
CA GLU A 39 7.03 0.24 -6.17
C GLU A 39 6.52 0.23 -4.74
N PRO A 40 7.16 -0.51 -3.80
CA PRO A 40 6.88 -0.39 -2.39
C PRO A 40 6.95 1.05 -1.88
N SER A 41 6.04 1.44 -0.99
CA SER A 41 6.04 2.76 -0.33
C SER A 41 7.07 2.79 0.80
N VAL A 42 8.34 2.58 0.47
CA VAL A 42 9.45 2.48 1.42
C VAL A 42 10.60 3.38 0.98
N VAL A 43 11.19 4.11 1.93
CA VAL A 43 12.34 4.97 1.72
C VAL A 43 13.44 4.63 2.71
N ALA A 44 14.67 4.47 2.22
CA ALA A 44 15.87 4.35 3.05
C ALA A 44 16.57 5.71 3.10
N ILE A 45 16.77 6.25 4.30
CA ILE A 45 17.43 7.53 4.55
C ILE A 45 18.63 7.36 5.48
N GLU A 46 19.64 8.20 5.30
CA GLU A 46 20.73 8.36 6.26
C GLU A 46 20.27 9.22 7.44
N LYS A 47 20.36 8.70 8.66
CA LYS A 47 19.82 9.35 9.86
C LYS A 47 20.42 10.73 10.12
N ALA A 48 21.70 10.92 9.82
CA ALA A 48 22.42 12.17 10.09
C ALA A 48 22.08 13.30 9.11
N THR A 49 21.78 12.97 7.85
CA THR A 49 21.66 13.96 6.77
C THR A 49 20.25 14.01 6.16
N GLY A 50 19.40 13.01 6.43
CA GLY A 50 18.12 12.83 5.76
C GLY A 50 18.26 12.54 4.26
N LYS A 51 19.47 12.20 3.77
CA LYS A 51 19.73 11.89 2.37
C LYS A 51 19.15 10.52 2.02
N ILE A 52 18.42 10.46 0.91
CA ILE A 52 17.88 9.22 0.36
C ILE A 52 19.04 8.32 -0.08
N LYS A 53 19.00 7.07 0.39
CA LYS A 53 19.91 5.98 0.00
C LYS A 53 19.24 4.98 -0.94
N GLY A 54 17.92 4.87 -0.89
CA GLY A 54 17.12 4.03 -1.79
C GLY A 54 15.63 4.31 -1.60
N ILE A 55 14.82 4.00 -2.61
CA ILE A 55 13.36 4.10 -2.60
C ILE A 55 12.79 2.83 -3.25
N GLY A 56 11.58 2.42 -2.86
CA GLY A 56 10.91 1.30 -3.50
C GLY A 56 11.50 -0.03 -3.10
N LEU A 57 11.71 -0.91 -4.08
CA LEU A 57 12.23 -2.25 -3.85
C LEU A 57 13.63 -2.25 -3.21
N GLU A 58 14.47 -1.27 -3.55
CA GLU A 58 15.79 -1.12 -2.95
C GLU A 58 15.69 -0.87 -1.44
N ALA A 59 14.81 0.05 -1.03
CA ALA A 59 14.57 0.36 0.37
C ALA A 59 13.84 -0.78 1.10
N LYS A 60 12.86 -1.44 0.48
CA LYS A 60 12.14 -2.59 1.07
C LYS A 60 13.10 -3.72 1.46
N ARG A 61 14.13 -3.99 0.64
CA ARG A 61 15.16 -5.01 0.96
C ARG A 61 16.00 -4.69 2.20
N MET A 62 16.05 -3.42 2.60
CA MET A 62 16.81 -2.96 3.77
C MET A 62 15.99 -3.01 5.07
N LEU A 63 14.66 -3.19 5.02
CA LEU A 63 13.80 -3.24 6.21
C LEU A 63 14.26 -4.33 7.19
N GLY A 64 14.54 -3.92 8.43
CA GLY A 64 15.06 -4.80 9.48
C GLY A 64 16.49 -5.29 9.26
N ARG A 65 17.23 -4.73 8.28
CA ARG A 65 18.59 -5.14 7.90
C ARG A 65 19.55 -3.95 7.72
N THR A 66 19.16 -2.75 8.15
CA THR A 66 19.98 -1.53 8.03
C THR A 66 21.09 -1.46 9.10
N PRO A 67 22.29 -0.95 8.76
CA PRO A 67 23.28 -0.55 9.76
C PRO A 67 22.81 0.68 10.56
N ASP A 68 23.46 0.97 11.70
CA ASP A 68 23.01 1.99 12.68
C ASP A 68 22.80 3.41 12.11
N GLY A 69 23.45 3.76 11.00
CA GLY A 69 23.31 5.07 10.34
C GLY A 69 22.22 5.18 9.26
N ILE A 70 21.59 4.07 8.87
CA ILE A 70 20.53 4.04 7.85
C ILE A 70 19.22 3.67 8.50
N LEU A 71 18.14 4.31 8.06
CA LEU A 71 16.78 4.05 8.50
C LEU A 71 15.91 3.78 7.26
N ALA A 72 15.34 2.59 7.17
CA ALA A 72 14.31 2.27 6.18
C ALA A 72 12.93 2.43 6.83
N VAL A 73 12.08 3.27 6.24
CA VAL A 73 10.77 3.66 6.77
C VAL A 73 9.70 3.62 5.70
N ARG A 74 8.47 3.34 6.12
CA ARG A 74 7.26 3.60 5.34
C ARG A 74 6.74 4.98 5.75
N PRO A 75 6.70 5.96 4.85
CA PRO A 75 6.28 7.32 5.20
C PRO A 75 4.75 7.46 5.27
N LEU A 76 4.03 6.42 4.80
CA LEU A 76 2.59 6.27 4.87
C LEU A 76 2.25 5.18 5.88
N LYS A 77 1.24 5.43 6.70
CA LYS A 77 0.74 4.47 7.69
C LYS A 77 -0.76 4.63 7.84
N ASP A 78 -1.49 3.53 7.91
CA ASP A 78 -2.96 3.53 8.06
C ASP A 78 -3.69 4.45 7.08
N GLY A 79 -3.24 4.48 5.81
CA GLY A 79 -3.84 5.31 4.74
C GLY A 79 -3.47 6.80 4.80
N VAL A 80 -2.62 7.22 5.74
CA VAL A 80 -2.29 8.63 5.98
C VAL A 80 -0.79 8.89 5.92
N ILE A 81 -0.41 10.15 5.67
CA ILE A 81 0.99 10.60 5.68
C ILE A 81 1.48 10.69 7.13
N ALA A 82 2.37 9.76 7.51
CA ALA A 82 3.00 9.75 8.82
C ALA A 82 4.28 10.62 8.85
N ASP A 83 4.97 10.74 7.72
CA ASP A 83 6.16 11.57 7.56
C ASP A 83 6.06 12.38 6.26
N PHE A 84 5.83 13.68 6.39
CA PHE A 84 5.64 14.60 5.27
C PHE A 84 6.92 14.73 4.43
N ASP A 85 8.06 14.97 5.07
CA ASP A 85 9.34 15.21 4.39
C ASP A 85 9.77 13.97 3.60
N VAL A 86 9.58 12.78 4.16
CA VAL A 86 9.92 11.52 3.48
C VAL A 86 8.92 11.21 2.36
N THR A 87 7.62 11.48 2.55
CA THR A 87 6.60 11.32 1.50
C THR A 87 6.87 12.24 0.31
N GLU A 88 7.15 13.52 0.56
CA GLU A 88 7.47 14.51 -0.46
C GLU A 88 8.71 14.10 -1.27
N LYS A 89 9.78 13.69 -0.59
CA LYS A 89 11.00 13.16 -1.23
C LYS A 89 10.72 11.93 -2.10
N MET A 90 9.89 11.00 -1.61
CA MET A 90 9.49 9.79 -2.34
C MET A 90 8.69 10.14 -3.61
N LEU A 91 7.64 10.95 -3.46
CA LEU A 91 6.81 11.41 -4.58
C LEU A 91 7.64 12.19 -5.60
N ARG A 92 8.50 13.09 -5.15
CA ARG A 92 9.40 13.86 -6.04
C ARG A 92 10.30 12.93 -6.84
N TYR A 93 10.88 11.91 -6.21
CA TYR A 93 11.72 10.93 -6.89
C TYR A 93 10.93 10.18 -7.96
N PHE A 94 9.75 9.67 -7.63
CA PHE A 94 8.90 8.94 -8.60
C PHE A 94 8.44 9.81 -9.76
N LEU A 95 7.88 11.00 -9.48
CA LEU A 95 7.44 11.94 -10.52
C LEU A 95 8.61 12.36 -11.42
N LYS A 96 9.77 12.69 -10.83
CA LYS A 96 10.97 13.01 -11.59
C LYS A 96 11.41 11.85 -12.49
N THR A 97 11.43 10.63 -11.97
CA THR A 97 11.82 9.43 -12.73
C THR A 97 10.92 9.18 -13.93
N ILE A 98 9.63 9.52 -13.83
CA ILE A 98 8.66 9.39 -14.93
C ILE A 98 8.80 10.56 -15.93
N ILE A 99 8.90 11.80 -15.43
CA ILE A 99 8.99 13.00 -16.28
C ILE A 99 10.32 13.02 -17.06
N ASP A 100 11.43 12.58 -16.46
CA ASP A 100 12.75 12.61 -17.10
C ASP A 100 12.87 11.60 -18.27
N LYS A 101 11.93 10.65 -18.41
CA LYS A 101 11.81 9.76 -19.58
C LYS A 101 11.24 10.44 -20.83
N HIS A 102 10.67 11.64 -20.67
CA HIS A 102 10.01 12.37 -21.75
C HIS A 102 10.88 13.54 -22.24
N VAL A 103 10.85 13.78 -23.56
CA VAL A 103 11.63 14.85 -24.21
C VAL A 103 11.15 16.23 -23.74
N PHE A 104 9.84 16.43 -23.66
CA PHE A 104 9.23 17.67 -23.17
C PHE A 104 8.85 17.53 -21.69
N ARG A 105 9.62 18.19 -20.82
CA ARG A 105 9.42 18.15 -19.37
C ARG A 105 8.48 19.28 -18.94
N VAL A 106 7.30 18.91 -18.46
CA VAL A 106 6.30 19.85 -17.92
C VAL A 106 5.88 19.39 -16.53
N LYS A 107 5.41 20.34 -15.71
CA LYS A 107 4.78 19.99 -14.43
C LYS A 107 3.41 19.35 -14.69
N PRO A 108 3.15 18.13 -14.18
CA PRO A 108 1.92 17.39 -14.47
C PRO A 108 0.73 17.88 -13.65
N LYS A 109 -0.48 17.66 -14.17
CA LYS A 109 -1.68 17.55 -13.35
C LYS A 109 -1.73 16.14 -12.75
N VAL A 110 -1.97 16.07 -11.45
CA VAL A 110 -1.95 14.82 -10.69
C VAL A 110 -3.31 14.59 -10.05
N ILE A 111 -3.87 13.40 -10.25
CA ILE A 111 -4.99 12.86 -9.45
C ILE A 111 -4.37 11.96 -8.39
N VAL A 112 -4.75 12.13 -7.13
CA VAL A 112 -4.30 11.27 -6.03
C VAL A 112 -5.50 10.56 -5.40
N CYS A 113 -5.42 9.24 -5.24
CA CYS A 113 -6.39 8.48 -4.45
C CYS A 113 -6.21 8.79 -2.97
N VAL A 114 -7.30 9.01 -2.26
CA VAL A 114 -7.30 9.23 -0.80
C VAL A 114 -8.40 8.39 -0.14
N PRO A 115 -8.19 7.86 1.08
CA PRO A 115 -9.21 7.12 1.82
C PRO A 115 -10.51 7.92 1.97
N SER A 116 -11.67 7.26 2.09
CA SER A 116 -12.94 7.99 2.27
C SER A 116 -12.99 8.71 3.62
N GLY A 117 -12.41 8.09 4.65
CA GLY A 117 -12.31 8.62 6.01
C GLY A 117 -11.20 9.65 6.24
N ILE A 118 -10.54 10.18 5.20
CA ILE A 118 -9.43 11.12 5.34
C ILE A 118 -9.89 12.45 5.98
N THR A 119 -9.13 12.94 6.97
CA THR A 119 -9.39 14.24 7.58
C THR A 119 -8.92 15.40 6.68
N GLU A 120 -9.44 16.61 6.87
CA GLU A 120 -8.99 17.78 6.09
C GLU A 120 -7.50 18.13 6.30
N VAL A 121 -6.93 17.78 7.45
CA VAL A 121 -5.50 17.96 7.73
C VAL A 121 -4.67 16.98 6.90
N GLU A 122 -5.05 15.70 6.88
CA GLU A 122 -4.39 14.66 6.07
C GLU A 122 -4.56 14.93 4.58
N ARG A 123 -5.76 15.36 4.15
CA ARG A 123 -6.04 15.78 2.78
C ARG A 123 -5.14 16.94 2.35
N ARG A 124 -4.94 17.93 3.21
CA ARG A 124 -3.98 19.01 2.94
C ARG A 124 -2.55 18.49 2.84
N ALA A 125 -2.13 17.60 3.73
CA ALA A 125 -0.79 17.01 3.69
C ALA A 125 -0.52 16.28 2.36
N VAL A 126 -1.49 15.52 1.83
CA VAL A 126 -1.37 14.87 0.52
C VAL A 126 -1.22 15.88 -0.61
N ARG A 127 -2.04 16.95 -0.59
CA ARG A 127 -1.97 18.03 -1.58
C ARG A 127 -0.61 18.71 -1.56
N ASP A 128 -0.17 19.15 -0.39
CA ASP A 128 1.07 19.89 -0.20
C ASP A 128 2.28 19.02 -0.59
N SER A 129 2.26 17.72 -0.28
CA SER A 129 3.30 16.77 -0.67
C SER A 129 3.40 16.64 -2.18
N ALA A 130 2.27 16.49 -2.89
CA ALA A 130 2.24 16.35 -4.34
C ALA A 130 2.62 17.64 -5.07
N GLU A 131 2.17 18.80 -4.60
CA GLU A 131 2.54 20.11 -5.16
C GLU A 131 4.04 20.39 -4.97
N THR A 132 4.56 20.15 -3.77
CA THR A 132 5.99 20.32 -3.46
C THR A 132 6.87 19.30 -4.21
N ALA A 133 6.34 18.11 -4.49
CA ALA A 133 6.99 17.11 -5.33
C ALA A 133 7.07 17.50 -6.81
N GLY A 134 6.34 18.52 -7.25
CA GLY A 134 6.43 19.08 -8.60
C GLY A 134 5.13 19.05 -9.42
N ALA A 135 3.99 18.67 -8.82
CA ALA A 135 2.69 18.78 -9.47
C ALA A 135 2.31 20.24 -9.75
N LYS A 136 1.69 20.48 -10.91
CA LYS A 136 1.11 21.79 -11.27
C LYS A 136 -0.26 22.00 -10.63
N GLN A 137 -1.03 20.91 -10.53
CA GLN A 137 -2.39 20.90 -10.01
C GLN A 137 -2.65 19.52 -9.40
N VAL A 138 -3.26 19.50 -8.23
CA VAL A 138 -3.63 18.25 -7.54
C VAL A 138 -5.14 18.15 -7.43
N LEU A 139 -5.68 17.08 -7.99
CA LEU A 139 -7.06 16.63 -7.83
C LEU A 139 -7.05 15.39 -6.94
N MET A 140 -8.16 15.12 -6.27
CA MET A 140 -8.29 13.96 -5.39
C MET A 140 -9.54 13.19 -5.74
N VAL A 141 -9.45 11.87 -5.60
CA VAL A 141 -10.55 10.94 -5.77
C VAL A 141 -10.60 10.03 -4.55
N ALA A 142 -11.80 9.67 -4.11
CA ALA A 142 -11.96 8.67 -3.06
C ALA A 142 -11.44 7.32 -3.57
N GLU A 143 -10.55 6.69 -2.80
CA GLU A 143 -9.98 5.37 -3.05
C GLU A 143 -11.05 4.30 -3.34
N PRO A 144 -12.14 4.15 -2.54
CA PRO A 144 -13.18 3.17 -2.89
C PRO A 144 -13.88 3.45 -4.22
N MET A 145 -14.03 4.73 -4.62
CA MET A 145 -14.57 5.07 -5.94
C MET A 145 -13.60 4.66 -7.06
N ALA A 146 -12.31 4.93 -6.89
CA ALA A 146 -11.28 4.52 -7.84
C ALA A 146 -11.19 2.98 -7.94
N ALA A 147 -11.26 2.27 -6.82
CA ALA A 147 -11.29 0.82 -6.77
C ALA A 147 -12.51 0.25 -7.49
N ALA A 148 -13.71 0.77 -7.22
CA ALA A 148 -14.95 0.34 -7.87
C ALA A 148 -14.92 0.51 -9.39
N ILE A 149 -14.43 1.66 -9.86
CA ILE A 149 -14.20 1.91 -11.30
C ILE A 149 -13.16 0.92 -11.85
N GLY A 150 -12.06 0.71 -11.12
CA GLY A 150 -10.96 -0.17 -11.52
C GLY A 150 -11.37 -1.64 -11.72
N VAL A 151 -12.35 -2.13 -10.95
CA VAL A 151 -12.91 -3.49 -11.08
C VAL A 151 -14.14 -3.55 -12.01
N GLY A 152 -14.56 -2.42 -12.57
CA GLY A 152 -15.64 -2.35 -13.56
C GLY A 152 -17.06 -2.37 -12.97
N LEU A 153 -17.25 -1.92 -11.72
CA LEU A 153 -18.60 -1.77 -11.17
C LEU A 153 -19.35 -0.62 -11.85
N PRO A 154 -20.66 -0.77 -12.14
CA PRO A 154 -21.49 0.25 -12.80
C PRO A 154 -21.90 1.37 -11.82
N VAL A 155 -20.91 2.13 -11.34
CA VAL A 155 -21.06 3.14 -10.26
C VAL A 155 -22.00 4.29 -10.62
N GLU A 156 -22.23 4.55 -11.91
CA GLU A 156 -23.09 5.61 -12.44
C GLU A 156 -24.59 5.25 -12.43
N THR A 157 -24.91 3.96 -12.25
CA THR A 157 -26.30 3.47 -12.25
C THR A 157 -26.97 3.71 -10.90
N PRO A 158 -28.33 3.69 -10.84
CA PRO A 158 -29.04 3.74 -9.57
C PRO A 158 -28.90 2.47 -8.72
N THR A 159 -28.21 1.43 -9.19
CA THR A 159 -27.98 0.20 -8.44
C THR A 159 -26.85 0.41 -7.43
N GLY A 160 -27.09 0.02 -6.18
CA GLY A 160 -26.06 0.04 -5.14
C GLY A 160 -24.98 -1.02 -5.39
N ASN A 161 -23.72 -0.58 -5.46
CA ASN A 161 -22.55 -1.44 -5.63
C ASN A 161 -21.68 -1.33 -4.38
N MET A 162 -21.44 -2.44 -3.68
CA MET A 162 -20.50 -2.47 -2.55
C MET A 162 -19.11 -2.88 -3.03
N VAL A 163 -18.10 -2.10 -2.66
CA VAL A 163 -16.68 -2.42 -2.84
C VAL A 163 -16.02 -2.53 -1.47
N ILE A 164 -15.12 -3.49 -1.33
CA ILE A 164 -14.32 -3.74 -0.13
C ILE A 164 -12.86 -3.79 -0.59
N ASP A 165 -12.09 -2.77 -0.24
CA ASP A 165 -10.67 -2.64 -0.57
C ASP A 165 -9.84 -2.92 0.69
N ILE A 166 -9.11 -4.05 0.70
CA ILE A 166 -8.26 -4.47 1.82
C ILE A 166 -6.81 -4.15 1.46
N GLY A 167 -6.34 -3.00 1.94
CA GLY A 167 -5.01 -2.50 1.70
C GLY A 167 -3.96 -2.97 2.72
N GLY A 168 -2.85 -2.24 2.75
CA GLY A 168 -1.75 -2.49 3.69
C GLY A 168 -2.13 -2.15 5.13
N GLY A 169 -2.54 -0.91 5.41
CA GLY A 169 -2.86 -0.44 6.76
C GLY A 169 -4.34 -0.13 7.01
N THR A 170 -5.18 -0.25 5.98
CA THR A 170 -6.61 0.07 6.06
C THR A 170 -7.43 -0.93 5.28
N THR A 171 -8.70 -1.05 5.66
CA THR A 171 -9.75 -1.63 4.84
C THR A 171 -10.81 -0.56 4.62
N GLU A 172 -11.06 -0.21 3.36
CA GLU A 172 -12.07 0.76 2.93
C GLU A 172 -13.29 0.00 2.38
N ILE A 173 -14.47 0.29 2.90
CA ILE A 173 -15.73 -0.31 2.46
C ILE A 173 -16.64 0.82 2.02
N ALA A 174 -17.21 0.74 0.83
CA ALA A 174 -18.16 1.75 0.36
C ALA A 174 -19.29 1.13 -0.43
N VAL A 175 -20.48 1.70 -0.29
CA VAL A 175 -21.62 1.48 -1.19
C VAL A 175 -21.75 2.68 -2.11
N ILE A 176 -21.80 2.43 -3.41
CA ILE A 176 -21.75 3.44 -4.46
C ILE A 176 -22.96 3.30 -5.37
N ALA A 177 -23.63 4.42 -5.65
CA ALA A 177 -24.70 4.53 -6.64
C ALA A 177 -24.71 5.96 -7.21
N LEU A 178 -25.16 6.12 -8.46
CA LEU A 178 -25.29 7.44 -9.12
C LEU A 178 -24.00 8.29 -9.05
N SER A 179 -22.84 7.64 -9.20
CA SER A 179 -21.49 8.23 -9.07
C SER A 179 -21.18 8.84 -7.70
N GLY A 180 -21.98 8.53 -6.68
CA GLY A 180 -21.83 8.99 -5.30
C GLY A 180 -21.59 7.84 -4.33
N ILE A 181 -20.76 8.09 -3.33
CA ILE A 181 -20.64 7.20 -2.16
C ILE A 181 -21.88 7.45 -1.28
N VAL A 182 -22.69 6.41 -1.12
CA VAL A 182 -23.94 6.42 -0.34
C VAL A 182 -23.65 6.17 1.13
N SER A 183 -22.79 5.20 1.41
CA SER A 183 -22.28 4.88 2.74
C SER A 183 -20.84 4.41 2.61
N ASP A 184 -20.04 4.68 3.63
CA ASP A 184 -18.67 4.19 3.72
C ASP A 184 -18.28 3.84 5.15
N THR A 185 -17.27 2.98 5.27
CA THR A 185 -16.68 2.54 6.53
C THR A 185 -15.21 2.28 6.27
N SER A 186 -14.35 2.95 7.03
CA SER A 186 -12.91 2.74 7.02
C SER A 186 -12.48 2.19 8.38
N ILE A 187 -11.63 1.16 8.37
CA ILE A 187 -10.96 0.65 9.57
C ILE A 187 -9.45 0.58 9.34
N ARG A 188 -8.68 0.79 10.41
CA ARG A 188 -7.22 0.66 10.44
C ARG A 188 -6.81 -0.79 10.70
N THR A 189 -7.35 -1.68 9.88
CA THR A 189 -7.03 -3.11 9.86
C THR A 189 -6.87 -3.53 8.41
N GLY A 190 -5.70 -4.03 8.05
CA GLY A 190 -5.38 -4.53 6.72
C GLY A 190 -4.27 -5.58 6.77
N GLY A 191 -3.44 -5.59 5.73
CA GLY A 191 -2.30 -6.49 5.61
C GLY A 191 -1.28 -6.41 6.75
N ASP A 192 -1.08 -5.23 7.34
CA ASP A 192 -0.07 -4.95 8.38
C ASP A 192 -0.49 -5.59 9.72
N GLU A 193 -1.77 -5.54 10.08
CA GLU A 193 -2.32 -6.18 11.27
C GLU A 193 -2.26 -7.71 11.16
N LEU A 194 -2.49 -8.26 9.97
CA LEU A 194 -2.30 -9.69 9.69
C LEU A 194 -0.83 -10.11 9.91
N ASP A 195 0.12 -9.30 9.43
CA ASP A 195 1.55 -9.58 9.63
C ASP A 195 1.95 -9.48 11.10
N GLN A 196 1.45 -8.47 11.82
CA GLN A 196 1.68 -8.34 13.26
C GLN A 196 1.12 -9.52 14.05
N ALA A 197 -0.07 -10.01 13.70
CA ALA A 197 -0.66 -11.20 14.32
C ALA A 197 0.24 -12.43 14.14
N ILE A 198 0.81 -12.62 12.95
CA ILE A 198 1.78 -13.68 12.65
C ILE A 198 3.07 -13.49 13.46
N VAL A 199 3.63 -12.28 13.54
CA VAL A 199 4.83 -12.00 14.37
C VAL A 199 4.58 -12.37 15.84
N GLN A 200 3.42 -11.98 16.38
CA GLN A 200 3.06 -12.29 17.76
C GLN A 200 2.87 -13.80 17.97
N PHE A 201 2.23 -14.49 17.04
CA PHE A 201 2.08 -15.94 17.06
C PHE A 201 3.43 -16.66 17.07
N MET A 202 4.35 -16.30 16.17
CA MET A 202 5.70 -16.89 16.13
C MET A 202 6.47 -16.66 17.45
N ARG A 203 6.33 -15.47 18.03
CA ARG A 203 6.93 -15.14 19.31
C ARG A 203 6.36 -15.98 20.46
N LYS A 204 5.04 -16.14 20.54
CA LYS A 204 4.36 -16.84 21.64
C LYS A 204 4.48 -18.36 21.55
N ASN A 205 4.29 -18.93 20.36
CA ASN A 205 4.17 -20.38 20.17
C ASN A 205 5.52 -21.06 19.91
N TYR A 206 6.46 -20.36 19.27
CA TYR A 206 7.76 -20.93 18.86
C TYR A 206 8.96 -20.33 19.59
N ASN A 207 8.75 -19.32 20.45
CA ASN A 207 9.80 -18.46 21.00
C ASN A 207 10.71 -17.89 19.90
N LEU A 208 10.15 -17.61 18.71
CA LEU A 208 10.91 -17.20 17.54
C LEU A 208 10.62 -15.75 17.17
N LEU A 209 11.65 -14.92 17.19
CA LEU A 209 11.58 -13.55 16.69
C LEU A 209 11.76 -13.55 15.17
N VAL A 210 10.74 -13.09 14.47
CA VAL A 210 10.73 -12.85 13.02
C VAL A 210 10.42 -11.39 12.73
N GLY A 211 10.98 -10.85 11.65
CA GLY A 211 10.66 -9.50 11.18
C GLY A 211 9.42 -9.47 10.28
N GLU A 212 8.88 -8.26 10.05
CA GLU A 212 7.72 -8.04 9.17
C GLU A 212 7.86 -8.70 7.79
N PRO A 213 9.00 -8.62 7.06
CA PRO A 213 9.09 -9.27 5.74
C PRO A 213 8.95 -10.79 5.79
N THR A 214 9.34 -11.42 6.90
CA THR A 214 9.16 -12.87 7.10
C THR A 214 7.70 -13.18 7.40
N ALA A 215 7.02 -12.36 8.20
CA ALA A 215 5.59 -12.51 8.49
C ALA A 215 4.74 -12.32 7.24
N GLU A 216 5.01 -11.29 6.42
CA GLU A 216 4.37 -11.07 5.12
C GLU A 216 4.55 -12.28 4.19
N ALA A 217 5.75 -12.86 4.17
CA ALA A 217 6.01 -14.06 3.37
C ALA A 217 5.22 -15.29 3.85
N ILE A 218 5.06 -15.46 5.17
CA ILE A 218 4.23 -16.52 5.76
C ILE A 218 2.77 -16.30 5.37
N LYS A 219 2.24 -15.07 5.54
CA LYS A 219 0.88 -14.67 5.16
C LYS A 219 0.56 -15.04 3.72
N ILE A 220 1.41 -14.62 2.78
CA ILE A 220 1.21 -14.84 1.34
C ILE A 220 1.31 -16.34 0.98
N LYS A 221 2.25 -17.07 1.57
CA LYS A 221 2.52 -18.46 1.16
C LYS A 221 1.56 -19.47 1.75
N ILE A 222 1.18 -19.33 3.02
CA ILE A 222 0.42 -20.36 3.75
C ILE A 222 -0.78 -19.80 4.53
N GLY A 223 -1.01 -18.49 4.54
CA GLY A 223 -2.19 -17.90 5.18
C GLY A 223 -3.50 -18.18 4.43
N SER A 224 -4.59 -18.27 5.18
CA SER A 224 -5.95 -18.31 4.65
C SER A 224 -6.96 -17.81 5.70
N ALA A 225 -8.05 -17.18 5.25
CA ALA A 225 -9.12 -16.70 6.14
C ALA A 225 -10.13 -17.81 6.52
N ALA A 226 -10.10 -18.94 5.82
CA ALA A 226 -10.98 -20.08 6.03
C ALA A 226 -10.25 -21.39 5.65
N PRO A 227 -10.75 -22.56 6.07
CA PRO A 227 -10.24 -23.85 5.61
C PRO A 227 -10.34 -23.98 4.08
N THR A 228 -9.23 -24.32 3.42
CA THR A 228 -9.15 -24.42 1.95
C THR A 228 -9.07 -25.85 1.43
N GLY A 229 -9.08 -26.85 2.30
CA GLY A 229 -8.89 -28.27 1.95
C GLY A 229 -7.44 -28.68 1.74
N ASP A 230 -6.60 -27.79 1.19
CA ASP A 230 -5.16 -27.99 1.03
C ASP A 230 -4.38 -27.33 2.17
N GLU A 231 -3.97 -28.11 3.16
CA GLU A 231 -3.11 -27.65 4.25
C GLU A 231 -1.64 -27.65 3.79
N ARG A 232 -0.96 -26.52 4.01
CA ARG A 232 0.41 -26.24 3.56
C ARG A 232 1.32 -26.06 4.78
N GLU A 233 2.62 -26.22 4.57
CA GLU A 233 3.62 -25.94 5.59
C GLU A 233 4.79 -25.13 5.01
N MET A 234 5.50 -24.42 5.88
CA MET A 234 6.66 -23.61 5.52
C MET A 234 7.72 -23.69 6.62
N GLU A 235 8.99 -23.82 6.23
CA GLU A 235 10.11 -23.59 7.13
C GLU A 235 10.34 -22.09 7.33
N VAL A 236 10.40 -21.67 8.58
CA VAL A 236 10.58 -20.28 8.99
C VAL A 236 11.84 -20.15 9.81
N LYS A 237 12.75 -19.29 9.36
CA LYS A 237 13.98 -18.95 10.07
C LYS A 237 13.80 -17.64 10.83
N GLY A 238 14.23 -17.61 12.08
CA GLY A 238 14.22 -16.43 12.94
C GLY A 238 15.29 -16.51 14.02
N ARG A 239 15.25 -15.58 14.97
CA ARG A 239 16.12 -15.58 16.15
C ARG A 239 15.37 -16.22 17.31
N ASP A 240 15.93 -17.27 17.90
CA ASP A 240 15.35 -17.89 19.09
C ASP A 240 15.49 -16.93 20.28
N LEU A 241 14.38 -16.66 20.96
CA LEU A 241 14.32 -15.70 22.07
C LEU A 241 14.93 -16.24 23.36
N VAL A 242 15.09 -17.56 23.48
CA VAL A 242 15.68 -18.21 24.65
C VAL A 242 17.20 -18.22 24.53
N SER A 243 17.72 -18.78 23.44
CA SER A 243 19.16 -18.96 23.22
C SER A 243 19.82 -17.78 22.49
N GLY A 244 19.04 -16.92 21.83
CA GLY A 244 19.54 -15.77 21.08
C GLY A 244 20.13 -16.10 19.71
N ILE A 245 20.23 -17.38 19.33
CA ILE A 245 20.83 -17.84 18.06
C ILE A 245 19.78 -18.09 16.97
N PRO A 246 20.18 -18.16 15.69
CA PRO A 246 19.25 -18.51 14.61
C PRO A 246 18.64 -19.90 14.78
N LYS A 247 17.32 -20.00 14.62
CA LYS A 247 16.54 -21.24 14.71
C LYS A 247 15.58 -21.32 13.52
N THR A 248 15.34 -22.54 13.06
CA THR A 248 14.34 -22.85 12.03
C THR A 248 13.23 -23.66 12.68
N VAL A 249 11.98 -23.31 12.38
CA VAL A 249 10.78 -24.04 12.80
C VAL A 249 9.91 -24.31 11.58
N ARG A 250 9.09 -25.35 11.65
CA ARG A 250 8.10 -25.66 10.61
C ARG A 250 6.74 -25.17 11.09
N VAL A 251 6.05 -24.40 10.27
CA VAL A 251 4.76 -23.77 10.59
C VAL A 251 3.71 -24.25 9.60
N HIS A 252 2.51 -24.57 10.09
CA HIS A 252 1.40 -25.08 9.30
C HIS A 252 0.37 -23.98 8.99
N SER A 253 -0.33 -24.09 7.86
CA SER A 253 -1.38 -23.15 7.45
C SER A 253 -2.55 -23.07 8.43
N THR A 254 -2.86 -24.18 9.12
CA THR A 254 -3.88 -24.21 10.18
C THR A 254 -3.56 -23.23 11.29
N GLU A 255 -2.31 -23.21 11.75
CA GLU A 255 -1.84 -22.35 12.83
C GLU A 255 -1.84 -20.88 12.39
N ILE A 256 -1.43 -20.60 11.15
CA ILE A 256 -1.45 -19.23 10.61
C ILE A 256 -2.88 -18.74 10.45
N ARG A 257 -3.80 -19.59 9.99
CA ARG A 257 -5.23 -19.27 9.90
C ARG A 257 -5.80 -18.89 11.27
N GLU A 258 -5.49 -19.65 12.31
CA GLU A 258 -5.89 -19.31 13.68
C GLU A 258 -5.26 -18.00 14.17
N ALA A 259 -3.97 -17.80 13.89
CA ALA A 259 -3.22 -16.61 14.31
C ALA A 259 -3.81 -15.31 13.74
N ILE A 260 -4.31 -15.33 12.50
CA ILE A 260 -4.85 -14.14 11.83
C ILE A 260 -6.36 -13.97 12.00
N GLN A 261 -7.03 -14.83 12.78
CA GLN A 261 -8.49 -14.82 12.85
C GLN A 261 -9.06 -13.54 13.45
N GLU A 262 -8.38 -12.95 14.44
CA GLU A 262 -8.80 -11.69 15.08
C GLU A 262 -8.89 -10.52 14.08
N PRO A 263 -7.82 -10.13 13.35
CA PRO A 263 -7.92 -9.06 12.34
C PRO A 263 -8.89 -9.40 11.19
N ILE A 264 -9.01 -10.68 10.80
CA ILE A 264 -10.04 -11.08 9.82
C ILE A 264 -11.46 -10.81 10.36
N GLN A 265 -11.71 -11.12 11.63
CA GLN A 265 -13.03 -10.88 12.24
C GLN A 265 -13.34 -9.37 12.31
N GLN A 266 -12.35 -8.53 12.60
CA GLN A 266 -12.52 -7.07 12.57
C GLN A 266 -12.97 -6.57 11.18
N ILE A 267 -12.39 -7.10 10.10
CA ILE A 267 -12.79 -6.79 8.73
C ILE A 267 -14.23 -7.26 8.47
N VAL A 268 -14.59 -8.48 8.85
CA VAL A 268 -15.95 -9.02 8.69
C VAL A 268 -16.98 -8.17 9.44
N ASP A 269 -16.66 -7.75 10.66
CA ASP A 269 -17.56 -6.91 11.47
C ASP A 269 -17.68 -5.50 10.91
N ALA A 270 -16.65 -4.97 10.24
CA ALA A 270 -16.77 -3.72 9.49
C ALA A 270 -17.68 -3.85 8.27
N VAL A 271 -17.61 -4.95 7.53
CA VAL A 271 -18.53 -5.22 6.41
C VAL A 271 -19.98 -5.32 6.89
N ARG A 272 -20.23 -5.99 8.02
CA ARG A 272 -21.58 -6.04 8.63
C ARG A 272 -22.09 -4.66 9.00
N ARG A 273 -21.27 -3.84 9.67
CA ARG A 273 -21.64 -2.45 10.00
C ARG A 273 -21.93 -1.62 8.77
N ALA A 274 -21.13 -1.76 7.70
CA ALA A 274 -21.38 -1.04 6.45
C ALA A 274 -22.73 -1.40 5.83
N LEU A 275 -23.14 -2.68 5.87
CA LEU A 275 -24.47 -3.11 5.44
C LEU A 275 -25.59 -2.54 6.31
N GLU A 276 -25.40 -2.49 7.63
CA GLU A 276 -26.41 -1.96 8.57
C GLU A 276 -26.72 -0.48 8.38
N ILE A 277 -25.71 0.33 8.02
CA ILE A 277 -25.87 1.78 7.81
C ILE A 277 -26.28 2.14 6.37
N THR A 278 -26.36 1.16 5.48
CA THR A 278 -26.71 1.40 4.07
C THR A 278 -28.21 1.67 3.95
N PRO A 279 -28.63 2.82 3.38
CA PRO A 279 -30.03 3.13 3.15
C PRO A 279 -30.73 2.09 2.24
N PRO A 280 -32.06 1.88 2.40
CA PRO A 280 -32.84 0.96 1.58
C PRO A 280 -32.94 1.36 0.10
#